data_AF-A0A2H5V5U9-F1
#
_entry.id   AF-A0A2H5V5U9-F1
#
_cell.length_a   1.000
_cell.length_b   1.000
_cell.length_c   1.000
_cell.angle_alpha   90.00
_cell.angle_beta   90.00
_cell.angle_gamma   90.00
#
_symmetry.space_group_name_H-M   'P 1'
#
loop_
_entity.id
_entity.type
_entity.pdbx_description
1 polymer ?
#
loop_
_entity_poly.entity_id
_entity_poly.type
_entity_poly.pdbx_seq_one_letter_code
_entity_poly.pdbx_strand_id
1 'polypeptide(L)'
;MRRPALVLILLWGLFLPAEALEIRYTGVLDYPPLKHGPSDFVVDEAGRLWFALPTLRAVALYVPDVGVNLVEIGFAASDLSYGHGIVIAYSQGSLEAVFLDAGSGRILRKITEAGYLDIVVPVAEGFVFVERDSITGEPLLAQFSASGEARWRWRIEGKGLPPYRAAAGSGRSVWLSTRDGELLLVEVGRESYRSFRIDGRAVALASRDGKAWAVRGDGVVLRVSAGGVEARIETGLTFRVGDEAFALPGDRLVILSRIDGIMVEIDAGKESRASLQYPFTDAALRGVSEIYLLDPGEKRILVASVSRPPVILDYRAESPGEGVIRVYARVYDPDGDLAEGYPLAVLSLGGQSSSSKMTYSGGVYSAELEVPGGEGVLRVYVRAKDLGGNEESVEVASFSVSGGRVISEASRETTREKQAPPPSPLDTTGLFPLAVEMALLVVLLSSLTVILLGRSRRQRRRRR
;
A
#
# COMPACT_ATOMS: atom_id res chain seq x y z
N MET A 1 -24.21 -36.52 35.94
CA MET A 1 -24.71 -35.76 34.77
C MET A 1 -24.04 -34.40 34.76
N ARG A 2 -23.04 -34.18 33.89
CA ARG A 2 -22.18 -32.98 33.89
C ARG A 2 -22.06 -32.41 32.48
N ARG A 3 -22.41 -31.11 32.38
CA ARG A 3 -21.90 -30.04 31.50
C ARG A 3 -22.25 -30.06 29.99
N PRO A 4 -23.31 -29.36 29.56
CA PRO A 4 -23.43 -28.79 28.21
C PRO A 4 -22.98 -27.32 28.10
N ALA A 5 -22.53 -26.68 29.18
CA ALA A 5 -22.23 -25.23 29.19
C ALA A 5 -20.89 -24.83 28.54
N LEU A 6 -19.98 -25.77 28.25
CA LEU A 6 -18.64 -25.43 27.74
C LEU A 6 -18.57 -25.27 26.20
N VAL A 7 -19.56 -25.76 25.46
CA VAL A 7 -19.56 -25.73 23.98
C VAL A 7 -20.11 -24.40 23.44
N LEU A 8 -20.97 -23.71 24.19
CA LEU A 8 -21.54 -22.43 23.75
C LEU A 8 -20.56 -21.25 23.84
N ILE A 9 -19.60 -21.28 24.76
CA ILE A 9 -18.58 -20.22 24.92
C ILE A 9 -17.51 -20.31 23.81
N LEU A 10 -17.21 -21.51 23.30
CA LEU A 10 -16.29 -21.71 22.17
C LEU A 10 -16.90 -21.29 20.82
N LEU A 11 -18.23 -21.30 20.67
CA LEU A 11 -18.92 -20.85 19.45
C LEU A 11 -19.11 -19.32 19.39
N TRP A 12 -19.18 -18.63 20.53
CA TRP A 12 -19.23 -17.16 20.56
C TRP A 12 -17.87 -16.50 20.31
N GLY A 13 -16.75 -17.19 20.61
CA GLY A 13 -15.40 -16.70 20.31
C GLY A 13 -15.01 -16.75 18.84
N LEU A 14 -15.81 -17.39 17.97
CA LEU A 14 -15.55 -17.53 16.53
C LEU A 14 -16.29 -16.49 15.67
N PHE A 15 -17.11 -15.64 16.28
CA PHE A 15 -17.77 -14.51 15.63
C PHE A 15 -17.37 -13.21 16.33
N LEU A 16 -16.07 -12.95 16.43
CA LEU A 16 -15.65 -11.56 16.52
C LEU A 16 -16.05 -10.93 15.18
N PRO A 17 -16.93 -9.90 15.16
CA PRO A 17 -17.23 -9.21 13.93
C PRO A 17 -15.92 -8.74 13.31
N ALA A 18 -15.77 -8.94 12.00
CA ALA A 18 -14.65 -8.33 11.27
C ALA A 18 -14.62 -6.84 11.65
N GLU A 19 -13.47 -6.34 12.07
CA GLU A 19 -13.33 -4.93 12.39
C GLU A 19 -13.84 -4.12 11.20
N ALA A 20 -14.88 -3.33 11.45
CA ALA A 20 -15.46 -2.50 10.41
C ALA A 20 -14.39 -1.49 10.00
N LEU A 21 -14.09 -1.45 8.70
CA LEU A 21 -13.21 -0.44 8.14
C LEU A 21 -13.91 0.91 8.32
N GLU A 22 -13.23 1.89 8.93
CA GLU A 22 -13.74 3.25 9.03
C GLU A 22 -13.07 4.11 7.98
N ILE A 23 -13.84 4.62 7.01
CA ILE A 23 -13.31 5.57 6.02
C ILE A 23 -13.27 6.95 6.65
N ARG A 24 -12.06 7.48 6.82
CA ARG A 24 -11.90 8.87 7.25
C ARG A 24 -11.75 9.78 6.02
N TYR A 25 -12.75 10.62 5.78
CA TYR A 25 -12.62 11.71 4.82
C TYR A 25 -11.85 12.86 5.48
N THR A 26 -10.66 13.15 4.96
CA THR A 26 -9.75 14.18 5.49
C THR A 26 -9.95 15.53 4.83
N GLY A 27 -10.63 15.58 3.68
CA GLY A 27 -10.92 16.82 2.98
C GLY A 27 -11.92 16.69 1.85
N VAL A 28 -12.42 17.85 1.41
CA VAL A 28 -13.21 18.02 0.19
C VAL A 28 -12.57 19.17 -0.57
N LEU A 29 -12.16 18.92 -1.80
CA LEU A 29 -11.62 19.93 -2.71
C LEU A 29 -12.68 20.33 -3.71
N ASP A 30 -12.64 21.60 -4.11
CA ASP A 30 -13.46 22.09 -5.21
C ASP A 30 -13.10 21.35 -6.50
N TYR A 31 -14.13 21.05 -7.30
CA TYR A 31 -13.89 20.53 -8.63
C TYR A 31 -13.36 21.64 -9.53
N PRO A 32 -12.29 21.38 -10.30
CA PRO A 32 -11.73 22.39 -11.20
C PRO A 32 -12.81 22.87 -12.19
N PRO A 33 -12.82 24.15 -12.60
CA PRO A 33 -13.81 24.71 -13.52
C PRO A 33 -13.65 24.18 -14.97
N LEU A 34 -13.77 22.86 -15.14
CA LEU A 34 -13.65 22.15 -16.41
C LEU A 34 -15.00 22.17 -17.14
N LYS A 35 -14.97 22.53 -18.42
CA LYS A 35 -16.15 22.51 -19.29
C LYS A 35 -16.58 21.08 -19.69
N HIS A 36 -15.65 20.14 -19.66
CA HIS A 36 -15.85 18.75 -20.00
C HIS A 36 -15.36 17.87 -18.85
N GLY A 37 -16.06 16.76 -18.59
CA GLY A 37 -15.60 15.78 -17.61
C GLY A 37 -14.29 15.13 -18.06
N PRO A 38 -13.34 14.91 -17.14
CA PRO A 38 -12.12 14.19 -17.45
C PRO A 38 -12.42 12.71 -17.69
N SER A 39 -11.57 12.06 -18.48
CA SER A 39 -11.64 10.61 -18.68
C SER A 39 -10.81 9.81 -17.67
N ASP A 40 -9.80 10.46 -17.09
CA ASP A 40 -8.87 9.89 -16.12
C ASP A 40 -8.21 11.02 -15.33
N PHE A 41 -7.75 10.74 -14.12
CA PHE A 41 -6.93 11.68 -13.36
C PHE A 41 -5.85 11.00 -12.50
N VAL A 42 -4.77 11.73 -12.23
CA VAL A 42 -3.72 11.34 -11.29
C VAL A 42 -3.43 12.47 -10.33
N VAL A 43 -2.88 12.14 -9.17
CA VAL A 43 -2.44 13.10 -8.15
C VAL A 43 -0.95 12.92 -7.93
N ASP A 44 -0.22 14.03 -7.85
CA ASP A 44 1.21 13.99 -7.55
C ASP A 44 1.52 14.12 -6.06
N GLU A 45 2.80 13.97 -5.70
CA GLU A 45 3.24 14.02 -4.29
C GLU A 45 2.95 15.38 -3.63
N ALA A 46 2.86 16.46 -4.41
CA ALA A 46 2.54 17.79 -3.90
C ALA A 46 1.02 18.00 -3.74
N GLY A 47 0.18 17.01 -4.07
CA GLY A 47 -1.28 17.13 -4.04
C GLY A 47 -1.87 17.89 -5.23
N ARG A 48 -1.10 18.06 -6.31
CA ARG A 48 -1.62 18.66 -7.55
C ARG A 48 -2.30 17.57 -8.37
N LEU A 49 -3.43 17.92 -8.96
CA LEU A 49 -4.25 17.00 -9.72
C LEU A 49 -4.07 17.22 -11.21
N TRP A 50 -3.95 16.13 -11.95
CA TRP A 50 -3.81 16.13 -13.40
C TRP A 50 -4.98 15.41 -14.03
N PHE A 51 -5.61 16.03 -15.02
CA PHE A 51 -6.82 15.53 -15.66
C PHE A 51 -6.60 15.33 -17.16
N ALA A 52 -6.98 14.16 -17.69
CA ALA A 52 -7.04 13.91 -19.12
C ALA A 52 -8.32 14.50 -19.71
N LEU A 53 -8.18 15.39 -20.71
CA LEU A 53 -9.29 16.08 -21.36
C LEU A 53 -9.31 15.75 -22.86
N PRO A 54 -9.79 14.55 -23.24
CA PRO A 54 -9.69 14.06 -24.62
C PRO A 54 -10.42 14.97 -25.61
N THR A 55 -11.56 15.55 -25.23
CA THR A 55 -12.34 16.47 -26.07
C THR A 55 -11.59 17.76 -26.41
N LEU A 56 -10.67 18.18 -25.54
CA LEU A 56 -9.85 19.38 -25.72
C LEU A 56 -8.46 19.08 -26.29
N ARG A 57 -8.10 17.80 -26.47
CA ARG A 57 -6.75 17.36 -26.85
C ARG A 57 -5.67 17.97 -25.94
N ALA A 58 -5.99 18.03 -24.65
CA ALA A 58 -5.23 18.72 -23.62
C ALA A 58 -5.21 17.90 -22.32
N VAL A 59 -4.33 18.28 -21.41
CA VAL A 59 -4.40 17.91 -19.99
C VAL A 59 -4.57 19.16 -19.15
N ALA A 60 -5.25 19.05 -18.02
CA ALA A 60 -5.34 20.13 -17.05
C ALA A 60 -4.54 19.80 -15.79
N LEU A 61 -3.64 20.71 -15.41
CA LEU A 61 -2.98 20.74 -14.11
C LEU A 61 -3.83 21.63 -13.19
N TYR A 62 -4.44 21.04 -12.18
CA TYR A 62 -5.19 21.72 -11.14
C TYR A 62 -4.36 21.76 -9.86
N VAL A 63 -4.12 22.97 -9.37
CA VAL A 63 -3.49 23.21 -8.08
C VAL A 63 -4.58 23.79 -7.17
N PRO A 64 -5.00 23.06 -6.11
CA PRO A 64 -5.98 23.58 -5.15
C PRO A 64 -5.60 24.98 -4.67
N ASP A 65 -6.60 25.85 -4.50
CA ASP A 65 -6.47 27.27 -4.11
C ASP A 65 -5.74 28.20 -5.10
N VAL A 66 -5.06 27.67 -6.12
CA VAL A 66 -4.34 28.46 -7.13
C VAL A 66 -5.12 28.52 -8.45
N GLY A 67 -5.65 27.38 -8.91
CA GLY A 67 -6.45 27.30 -10.12
C GLY A 67 -5.99 26.23 -11.11
N VAL A 68 -6.45 26.34 -12.35
CA VAL A 68 -6.24 25.36 -13.41
C VAL A 68 -5.36 25.93 -14.51
N ASN A 69 -4.34 25.17 -14.91
CA ASN A 69 -3.52 25.41 -16.09
C ASN A 69 -3.80 24.34 -17.14
N LEU A 70 -4.16 24.76 -18.36
CA LEU A 70 -4.43 23.85 -19.47
C LEU A 70 -3.17 23.70 -20.33
N VAL A 71 -2.75 22.46 -20.59
CA VAL A 71 -1.60 22.14 -21.42
C VAL A 71 -2.10 21.42 -22.68
N GLU A 72 -2.02 22.10 -23.82
CA GLU A 72 -2.35 21.50 -25.11
C GLU A 72 -1.30 20.47 -25.53
N ILE A 73 -1.72 19.21 -25.65
CA ILE A 73 -0.83 18.10 -26.02
C ILE A 73 -1.00 17.69 -27.48
N GLY A 74 -2.10 18.09 -28.12
CA GLY A 74 -2.30 17.93 -29.57
C GLY A 74 -2.88 16.58 -29.99
N PHE A 75 -3.31 15.72 -29.07
CA PHE A 75 -4.06 14.49 -29.32
C PHE A 75 -5.02 14.22 -28.17
N ALA A 76 -6.02 13.36 -28.39
CA ALA A 76 -7.09 13.10 -27.43
C ALA A 76 -6.65 12.09 -26.36
N ALA A 77 -5.78 12.52 -25.42
CA ALA A 77 -5.39 11.68 -24.29
C ALA A 77 -6.60 11.25 -23.47
N SER A 78 -6.71 9.95 -23.22
CA SER A 78 -7.75 9.36 -22.38
C SER A 78 -7.25 8.91 -21.03
N ASP A 79 -5.94 8.70 -20.89
CA ASP A 79 -5.31 8.07 -19.72
C ASP A 79 -4.06 8.86 -19.28
N LEU A 80 -3.76 8.74 -17.99
CA LEU A 80 -2.63 9.35 -17.32
C LEU A 80 -1.86 8.31 -16.51
N SER A 81 -0.56 8.51 -16.38
CA SER A 81 0.30 7.75 -15.48
C SER A 81 1.24 8.71 -14.77
N TYR A 82 1.39 8.56 -13.46
CA TYR A 82 2.26 9.40 -12.64
C TYR A 82 3.38 8.60 -11.99
N GLY A 83 4.59 9.15 -12.02
CA GLY A 83 5.75 8.62 -11.33
C GLY A 83 6.99 9.48 -11.57
N HIS A 84 7.95 9.48 -10.63
CA HIS A 84 9.22 10.21 -10.77
C HIS A 84 9.08 11.72 -11.05
N GLY A 85 7.99 12.35 -10.57
CA GLY A 85 7.71 13.76 -10.87
C GLY A 85 7.30 14.01 -12.33
N ILE A 86 6.89 12.97 -13.05
CA ILE A 86 6.46 13.02 -14.45
C ILE A 86 5.02 12.54 -14.54
N VAL A 87 4.23 13.25 -15.35
CA VAL A 87 2.92 12.79 -15.80
C VAL A 87 3.04 12.40 -17.27
N ILE A 88 2.60 11.18 -17.59
CA ILE A 88 2.50 10.71 -18.98
C ILE A 88 1.04 10.75 -19.38
N ALA A 89 0.74 11.53 -20.41
CA ALA A 89 -0.56 11.53 -21.08
C ALA A 89 -0.52 10.63 -22.31
N TYR A 90 -1.51 9.76 -22.45
CA TYR A 90 -1.62 8.83 -23.58
C TYR A 90 -3.08 8.44 -23.82
N SER A 91 -3.32 7.61 -24.83
CA SER A 91 -4.63 6.98 -25.04
C SER A 91 -4.45 5.52 -25.41
N GLN A 92 -5.37 4.68 -25.00
CA GLN A 92 -5.42 3.29 -25.46
C GLN A 92 -5.57 3.25 -27.00
N GLY A 93 -4.75 2.44 -27.66
CA GLY A 93 -4.69 2.33 -29.11
C GLY A 93 -4.03 3.53 -29.80
N SER A 94 -3.44 4.47 -29.06
CA SER A 94 -2.66 5.57 -29.65
C SER A 94 -1.23 5.13 -29.95
N LEU A 95 -0.60 5.79 -30.93
CA LEU A 95 0.86 5.73 -31.17
C LEU A 95 1.59 6.89 -30.48
N GLU A 96 0.83 7.75 -29.79
CA GLU A 96 1.30 8.99 -29.20
C GLU A 96 1.23 8.96 -27.67
N ALA A 97 2.29 9.45 -27.03
CA ALA A 97 2.35 9.74 -25.60
C ALA A 97 3.14 11.02 -25.34
N VAL A 98 2.81 11.74 -24.27
CA VAL A 98 3.47 12.99 -23.89
C VAL A 98 3.94 12.94 -22.46
N PHE A 99 5.23 13.22 -22.27
CA PHE A 99 5.87 13.36 -20.97
C PHE A 99 5.77 14.83 -20.52
N LEU A 100 5.17 15.03 -19.36
CA LEU A 100 4.96 16.34 -18.74
C LEU A 100 5.71 16.38 -17.42
N ASP A 101 6.39 17.49 -17.16
CA ASP A 101 6.90 17.80 -15.82
C ASP A 101 5.72 18.04 -14.88
N ALA A 102 5.56 17.18 -13.86
CA ALA A 102 4.46 17.29 -12.90
C ALA A 102 4.50 18.62 -12.13
N GLY A 103 5.71 19.17 -11.99
CA GLY A 103 6.03 20.45 -11.39
C GLY A 103 5.33 21.64 -12.03
N SER A 104 5.50 21.74 -13.35
CA SER A 104 5.36 22.99 -14.09
C SER A 104 4.31 22.95 -15.19
N GLY A 105 3.80 21.78 -15.58
CA GLY A 105 2.96 21.70 -16.78
C GLY A 105 3.76 21.55 -18.08
N ARG A 106 5.10 21.65 -18.03
CA ARG A 106 5.92 21.74 -19.24
C ARG A 106 6.00 20.38 -19.95
N ILE A 107 5.71 20.38 -21.25
CA ILE A 107 5.98 19.23 -22.11
C ILE A 107 7.49 19.03 -22.20
N LEU A 108 7.95 17.86 -21.75
CA LEU A 108 9.35 17.45 -21.81
C LEU A 108 9.64 16.72 -23.13
N ARG A 109 8.73 15.83 -23.53
CA ARG A 109 8.90 15.01 -24.72
C ARG A 109 7.57 14.53 -25.29
N LYS A 110 7.50 14.45 -26.62
CA LYS A 110 6.46 13.77 -27.39
C LYS A 110 7.03 12.49 -27.98
N ILE A 111 6.32 11.38 -27.79
CA ILE A 111 6.57 10.11 -28.47
C ILE A 111 5.49 9.95 -29.52
N THR A 112 5.88 9.73 -30.77
CA THR A 112 4.96 9.57 -31.92
C THR A 112 5.13 8.23 -32.65
N GLU A 113 6.05 7.40 -32.16
CA GLU A 113 6.41 6.08 -32.73
C GLU A 113 6.29 4.98 -31.66
N ALA A 114 5.39 5.16 -30.70
CA ALA A 114 5.03 4.05 -29.83
C ALA A 114 4.30 2.98 -30.66
N GLY A 115 4.38 1.70 -30.26
CA GLY A 115 3.37 0.73 -30.67
C GLY A 115 1.98 1.16 -30.18
N TYR A 116 0.93 0.41 -30.54
CA TYR A 116 -0.42 0.72 -30.06
C TYR A 116 -0.47 0.60 -28.54
N LEU A 117 -0.48 1.75 -27.85
CA LEU A 117 -0.39 1.80 -26.39
C LEU A 117 -1.60 1.16 -25.74
N ASP A 118 -1.39 0.37 -24.70
CA ASP A 118 -2.47 -0.19 -23.90
C ASP A 118 -2.48 0.42 -22.50
N ILE A 119 -1.33 0.41 -21.83
CA ILE A 119 -1.16 1.01 -20.50
C ILE A 119 0.29 1.45 -20.30
N VAL A 120 0.48 2.51 -19.52
CA VAL A 120 1.79 2.98 -19.07
C VAL A 120 1.89 2.81 -17.57
N VAL A 121 2.87 2.02 -17.09
CA VAL A 121 3.08 1.78 -15.66
C VAL A 121 4.40 2.38 -15.18
N PRO A 122 4.41 3.05 -14.01
CA PRO A 122 5.66 3.51 -13.42
C PRO A 122 6.48 2.33 -12.89
N VAL A 123 7.81 2.40 -13.05
CA VAL A 123 8.80 1.45 -12.52
C VAL A 123 9.99 2.23 -11.96
N ALA A 124 10.89 1.66 -11.17
CA ALA A 124 11.97 2.37 -10.46
C ALA A 124 12.82 3.31 -11.34
N GLU A 125 13.01 3.00 -12.62
CA GLU A 125 13.82 3.79 -13.55
C GLU A 125 13.01 4.38 -14.72
N GLY A 126 11.83 4.91 -14.43
CA GLY A 126 10.94 5.56 -15.40
C GLY A 126 9.64 4.80 -15.58
N PHE A 127 9.33 4.42 -16.81
CA PHE A 127 8.03 3.87 -17.19
C PHE A 127 8.19 2.68 -18.13
N VAL A 128 7.28 1.72 -18.02
CA VAL A 128 7.11 0.66 -19.01
C VAL A 128 5.82 0.89 -19.75
N PHE A 129 5.94 0.97 -21.06
CA PHE A 129 4.85 1.05 -22.00
C PHE A 129 4.49 -0.38 -22.38
N VAL A 130 3.25 -0.76 -22.10
CA VAL A 130 2.66 -2.00 -22.60
C VAL A 130 1.98 -1.65 -23.90
N GLU A 131 2.61 -2.06 -24.99
CA GLU A 131 2.25 -1.75 -26.38
C GLU A 131 1.75 -3.03 -27.07
N ARG A 132 1.08 -2.85 -28.21
CA ARG A 132 0.85 -3.91 -29.20
C ARG A 132 1.57 -3.54 -30.50
N ASP A 133 2.29 -4.50 -31.06
CA ASP A 133 2.90 -4.38 -32.37
C ASP A 133 1.81 -4.10 -33.42
N SER A 134 2.02 -3.07 -34.26
CA SER A 134 1.00 -2.64 -35.22
C SER A 134 0.78 -3.61 -36.38
N ILE A 135 1.71 -4.53 -36.60
CA ILE A 135 1.68 -5.52 -37.66
C ILE A 135 1.21 -6.87 -37.10
N THR A 136 1.86 -7.35 -36.04
CA THR A 136 1.58 -8.69 -35.50
C THR A 136 0.47 -8.70 -34.45
N GLY A 137 0.15 -7.55 -33.85
CA GLY A 137 -0.76 -7.44 -32.71
C GLY A 137 -0.19 -8.05 -31.42
N GLU A 138 1.05 -8.53 -31.44
CA GLU A 138 1.69 -9.16 -30.28
C GLU A 138 2.07 -8.12 -29.23
N PRO A 139 2.10 -8.51 -27.95
CA PRO A 139 2.53 -7.62 -26.89
C PRO A 139 3.98 -7.20 -27.04
N LEU A 140 4.21 -5.92 -26.83
CA LEU A 140 5.51 -5.28 -26.85
C LEU A 140 5.67 -4.51 -25.53
N LEU A 141 6.78 -4.71 -24.84
CA LEU A 141 7.15 -3.90 -23.70
C LEU A 141 8.24 -2.93 -24.12
N ALA A 142 8.11 -1.66 -23.77
CA ALA A 142 9.14 -0.66 -23.99
C ALA A 142 9.39 0.13 -22.70
N GLN A 143 10.63 0.14 -22.22
CA GLN A 143 11.03 0.97 -21.10
C GLN A 143 11.48 2.33 -21.60
N PHE A 144 10.95 3.38 -20.98
CA PHE A 144 11.38 4.75 -21.15
C PHE A 144 11.88 5.31 -19.81
N SER A 145 12.93 6.12 -19.85
CA SER A 145 13.36 6.91 -18.69
C SER A 145 12.32 7.98 -18.32
N ALA A 146 12.50 8.65 -17.18
CA ALA A 146 11.71 9.83 -16.81
C ALA A 146 11.84 10.99 -17.83
N SER A 147 12.95 11.08 -18.57
CA SER A 147 13.13 12.04 -19.68
C SER A 147 12.52 11.56 -21.01
N GLY A 148 11.91 10.37 -21.02
CA GLY A 148 11.29 9.75 -22.18
C GLY A 148 12.30 9.14 -23.18
N GLU A 149 13.52 8.83 -22.75
CA GLU A 149 14.49 8.09 -23.57
C GLU A 149 14.18 6.59 -23.53
N ALA A 150 14.05 5.97 -24.70
CA ALA A 150 13.89 4.53 -24.81
C ALA A 150 15.16 3.83 -24.32
N ARG A 151 15.01 2.89 -23.38
CA ARG A 151 16.12 2.12 -22.78
C ARG A 151 16.11 0.66 -23.16
N TRP A 152 14.93 0.09 -23.32
CA TRP A 152 14.75 -1.33 -23.56
C TRP A 152 13.44 -1.56 -24.28
N ARG A 153 13.40 -2.55 -25.16
CA ARG A 153 12.19 -2.96 -25.85
C ARG A 153 12.22 -4.46 -26.10
N TRP A 154 11.14 -5.16 -25.80
CA TRP A 154 11.04 -6.60 -25.92
C TRP A 154 9.65 -7.06 -26.32
N ARG A 155 9.59 -7.98 -27.29
CA ARG A 155 8.34 -8.58 -27.78
C ARG A 155 8.06 -9.87 -27.01
N ILE A 156 6.86 -10.02 -26.47
CA ILE A 156 6.43 -11.24 -25.79
C ILE A 156 5.72 -12.14 -26.79
N GLU A 157 6.43 -13.12 -27.32
CA GLU A 157 5.89 -14.06 -28.31
C GLU A 157 4.82 -14.98 -27.73
N GLY A 158 3.78 -15.25 -28.54
CA GLY A 158 2.79 -16.29 -28.25
C GLY A 158 1.87 -16.02 -27.05
N LYS A 159 1.87 -14.81 -26.50
CA LYS A 159 0.98 -14.40 -25.40
C LYS A 159 0.02 -13.33 -25.87
N GLY A 160 -1.27 -13.52 -25.63
CA GLY A 160 -2.27 -12.47 -25.83
C GLY A 160 -2.44 -11.66 -24.55
N LEU A 161 -2.18 -10.35 -24.61
CA LEU A 161 -2.62 -9.44 -23.55
C LEU A 161 -4.09 -9.06 -23.79
N PRO A 162 -4.92 -9.02 -22.74
CA PRO A 162 -6.24 -8.47 -22.87
C PRO A 162 -6.11 -6.97 -23.17
N PRO A 163 -7.05 -6.37 -23.92
CA PRO A 163 -7.22 -4.94 -23.81
C PRO A 163 -7.55 -4.64 -22.33
N TYR A 164 -7.06 -3.51 -21.81
CA TYR A 164 -7.37 -2.92 -20.50
C TYR A 164 -6.38 -3.21 -19.37
N ARG A 165 -6.20 -2.17 -18.54
CA ARG A 165 -5.41 -1.94 -17.30
C ARG A 165 -5.11 -3.17 -16.42
N ALA A 166 -4.45 -4.18 -16.98
CA ALA A 166 -4.00 -5.34 -16.25
C ALA A 166 -2.47 -5.40 -16.28
N ALA A 167 -1.85 -4.26 -15.97
CA ALA A 167 -0.43 -4.16 -15.71
C ALA A 167 -0.20 -3.38 -14.42
N ALA A 168 0.80 -3.80 -13.64
CA ALA A 168 1.25 -3.06 -12.48
C ALA A 168 2.77 -3.12 -12.38
N GLY A 169 3.41 -1.96 -12.17
CA GLY A 169 4.85 -1.84 -12.03
C GLY A 169 5.26 -1.70 -10.57
N SER A 170 6.36 -2.34 -10.17
CA SER A 170 6.99 -2.15 -8.87
C SER A 170 8.48 -2.43 -8.97
N GLY A 171 9.31 -1.51 -8.49
CA GLY A 171 10.77 -1.68 -8.58
C GLY A 171 11.20 -1.87 -10.04
N ARG A 172 11.95 -2.92 -10.33
CA ARG A 172 12.36 -3.29 -11.71
C ARG A 172 11.44 -4.32 -12.36
N SER A 173 10.22 -4.47 -11.88
CA SER A 173 9.32 -5.53 -12.32
C SER A 173 8.00 -4.97 -12.85
N VAL A 174 7.45 -5.65 -13.84
CA VAL A 174 6.10 -5.42 -14.36
C VAL A 174 5.33 -6.72 -14.29
N TRP A 175 4.14 -6.65 -13.72
CA TRP A 175 3.16 -7.73 -13.72
C TRP A 175 2.15 -7.48 -14.83
N LEU A 176 1.79 -8.52 -15.59
CA LEU A 176 0.82 -8.44 -16.70
C LEU A 176 -0.20 -9.56 -16.56
N SER A 177 -1.49 -9.28 -16.72
CA SER A 177 -2.49 -10.35 -16.90
C SER A 177 -2.59 -10.72 -18.38
N THR A 178 -2.67 -12.01 -18.69
CA THR A 178 -2.95 -12.50 -20.05
C THR A 178 -4.45 -12.75 -20.25
N ARG A 179 -4.87 -12.92 -21.52
CA ARG A 179 -6.25 -13.33 -21.85
C ARG A 179 -6.60 -14.71 -21.32
N ASP A 180 -5.60 -15.57 -21.18
CA ASP A 180 -5.76 -16.97 -20.77
C ASP A 180 -5.79 -17.16 -19.24
N GLY A 181 -5.80 -16.05 -18.48
CA GLY A 181 -5.86 -16.10 -17.02
C GLY A 181 -4.53 -16.50 -16.37
N GLU A 182 -3.41 -16.05 -16.96
CA GLU A 182 -2.09 -16.09 -16.34
C GLU A 182 -1.66 -14.69 -15.91
N LEU A 183 -0.79 -14.61 -14.90
CA LEU A 183 0.02 -13.45 -14.62
C LEU A 183 1.45 -13.68 -15.09
N LEU A 184 2.00 -12.73 -15.83
CA LEU A 184 3.39 -12.71 -16.22
C LEU A 184 4.14 -11.74 -15.30
N LEU A 185 5.25 -12.20 -14.73
CA LEU A 185 6.25 -11.34 -14.09
C LEU A 185 7.39 -11.14 -15.08
N VAL A 186 7.58 -9.89 -15.50
CA VAL A 186 8.68 -9.46 -16.36
C VAL A 186 9.62 -8.58 -15.56
N GLU A 187 10.91 -8.89 -15.57
CA GLU A 187 11.94 -8.02 -15.03
C GLU A 187 12.44 -7.08 -16.14
N VAL A 188 12.39 -5.78 -15.89
CA VAL A 188 12.76 -4.75 -16.86
C VAL A 188 14.23 -4.89 -17.24
N GLY A 189 14.47 -5.03 -18.55
CA GLY A 189 15.80 -5.31 -19.11
C GLY A 189 16.10 -6.79 -19.30
N ARG A 190 15.18 -7.70 -18.94
CA ARG A 190 15.31 -9.14 -19.21
C ARG A 190 14.28 -9.60 -20.23
N GLU A 191 14.74 -10.32 -21.24
CA GLU A 191 13.90 -10.92 -22.28
C GLU A 191 13.35 -12.28 -21.85
N SER A 192 12.77 -12.32 -20.66
CA SER A 192 12.17 -13.53 -20.10
C SER A 192 11.07 -13.15 -19.11
N TYR A 193 10.09 -14.03 -18.96
CA TYR A 193 9.03 -13.87 -17.98
C TYR A 193 8.86 -15.14 -17.14
N ARG A 194 8.32 -14.97 -15.94
CA ARG A 194 7.72 -16.08 -15.17
C ARG A 194 6.21 -16.02 -15.34
N SER A 195 5.57 -17.16 -15.57
CA SER A 195 4.11 -17.26 -15.68
C SER A 195 3.52 -17.90 -14.43
N PHE A 196 2.41 -17.36 -13.95
CA PHE A 196 1.65 -17.86 -12.81
C PHE A 196 0.20 -18.02 -13.21
N ARG A 197 -0.33 -19.23 -13.08
CA ARG A 197 -1.74 -19.50 -13.35
C ARG A 197 -2.61 -18.95 -12.23
N ILE A 198 -3.60 -18.14 -12.57
CA ILE A 198 -4.53 -17.55 -11.60
C ILE A 198 -5.99 -18.00 -11.78
N ASP A 199 -6.21 -18.95 -12.69
CA ASP A 199 -7.48 -19.63 -12.97
C ASP A 199 -8.67 -18.69 -13.25
N GLY A 200 -8.38 -17.59 -13.92
CA GLY A 200 -9.35 -16.55 -14.26
C GLY A 200 -8.64 -15.27 -14.68
N ARG A 201 -9.40 -14.30 -15.19
CA ARG A 201 -8.84 -13.02 -15.62
C ARG A 201 -8.88 -12.01 -14.48
N ALA A 202 -7.77 -11.30 -14.27
CA ALA A 202 -7.76 -10.13 -13.38
C ALA A 202 -8.48 -8.94 -14.05
N VAL A 203 -9.38 -8.30 -13.31
CA VAL A 203 -10.07 -7.07 -13.71
C VAL A 203 -9.33 -5.81 -13.23
N ALA A 204 -8.50 -5.95 -12.20
CA ALA A 204 -7.56 -4.94 -11.71
C ALA A 204 -6.28 -5.61 -11.22
N LEU A 205 -5.14 -4.93 -11.40
CA LEU A 205 -3.85 -5.32 -10.83
C LEU A 205 -3.25 -4.17 -10.03
N ALA A 206 -2.63 -4.50 -8.90
CA ALA A 206 -1.80 -3.57 -8.14
C ALA A 206 -0.47 -4.25 -7.79
N SER A 207 0.62 -3.49 -7.66
CA SER A 207 1.92 -4.05 -7.31
C SER A 207 2.69 -3.14 -6.38
N ARG A 208 3.40 -3.75 -5.42
CA ARG A 208 4.32 -3.09 -4.51
C ARG A 208 5.36 -4.12 -4.03
N ASP A 209 6.58 -3.66 -3.75
CA ASP A 209 7.67 -4.47 -3.18
C ASP A 209 7.92 -5.79 -3.93
N GLY A 210 7.74 -5.78 -5.25
CA GLY A 210 7.96 -6.93 -6.12
C GLY A 210 6.85 -8.00 -6.07
N LYS A 211 5.76 -7.74 -5.34
CA LYS A 211 4.56 -8.58 -5.30
C LYS A 211 3.44 -7.94 -6.10
N ALA A 212 2.51 -8.76 -6.58
CA ALA A 212 1.29 -8.32 -7.22
C ALA A 212 0.05 -8.81 -6.49
N TRP A 213 -0.97 -7.98 -6.55
CA TRP A 213 -2.34 -8.31 -6.20
C TRP A 213 -3.14 -8.40 -7.50
N ALA A 214 -3.72 -9.57 -7.74
CA ALA A 214 -4.64 -9.79 -8.84
C ALA A 214 -6.07 -9.90 -8.32
N VAL A 215 -6.89 -8.91 -8.69
CA VAL A 215 -8.30 -8.86 -8.34
C VAL A 215 -9.09 -9.42 -9.51
N ARG A 216 -9.83 -10.51 -9.28
CA ARG A 216 -10.68 -11.14 -10.30
C ARG A 216 -12.12 -10.69 -10.16
N GLY A 217 -12.86 -10.74 -11.27
CA GLY A 217 -14.25 -10.29 -11.28
C GLY A 217 -15.21 -11.14 -10.43
N ASP A 218 -14.84 -12.38 -10.13
CA ASP A 218 -15.61 -13.30 -9.27
C ASP A 218 -15.32 -13.14 -7.77
N GLY A 219 -14.64 -12.05 -7.36
CA GLY A 219 -14.37 -11.77 -5.95
C GLY A 219 -13.15 -12.48 -5.37
N VAL A 220 -12.39 -13.17 -6.21
CA VAL A 220 -11.14 -13.81 -5.79
C VAL A 220 -10.00 -12.79 -5.90
N VAL A 221 -9.29 -12.59 -4.80
CA VAL A 221 -8.07 -11.77 -4.75
C VAL A 221 -6.88 -12.67 -4.49
N LEU A 222 -5.86 -12.56 -5.34
CA LEU A 222 -4.64 -13.36 -5.26
C LEU A 222 -3.45 -12.47 -4.98
N ARG A 223 -2.64 -12.85 -3.99
CA ARG A 223 -1.32 -12.27 -3.77
C ARG A 223 -0.27 -13.17 -4.41
N VAL A 224 0.55 -12.62 -5.27
CA VAL A 224 1.52 -13.37 -6.08
C VAL A 224 2.89 -12.71 -5.96
N SER A 225 3.92 -13.53 -5.78
CA SER A 225 5.32 -13.10 -5.79
C SER A 225 6.12 -13.93 -6.79
N ALA A 226 7.41 -13.64 -6.90
CA ALA A 226 8.31 -14.42 -7.76
C ALA A 226 8.39 -15.92 -7.37
N GLY A 227 7.99 -16.27 -6.14
CA GLY A 227 7.93 -17.65 -5.64
C GLY A 227 6.63 -18.38 -5.97
N GLY A 228 5.58 -17.68 -6.40
CA GLY A 228 4.26 -18.27 -6.69
C GLY A 228 3.10 -17.48 -6.10
N VAL A 229 1.92 -18.10 -6.10
CA VAL A 229 0.74 -17.58 -5.40
C VAL A 229 0.94 -17.80 -3.90
N GLU A 230 0.97 -16.71 -3.13
CA GLU A 230 1.21 -16.74 -1.69
C GLU A 230 -0.09 -16.76 -0.88
N ALA A 231 -1.14 -16.12 -1.40
CA ALA A 231 -2.43 -16.05 -0.73
C ALA A 231 -3.57 -16.00 -1.75
N ARG A 232 -4.71 -16.58 -1.33
CA ARG A 232 -5.99 -16.51 -2.03
C ARG A 232 -7.05 -16.10 -1.03
N ILE A 233 -7.72 -15.00 -1.31
CA ILE A 233 -8.79 -14.43 -0.49
C ILE A 233 -10.06 -14.44 -1.33
N GLU A 234 -11.14 -15.01 -0.77
CA GLU A 234 -12.46 -15.01 -1.40
C GLU A 234 -13.33 -13.98 -0.69
N THR A 235 -13.61 -12.88 -1.37
CA THR A 235 -14.39 -11.78 -0.78
C THR A 235 -15.90 -12.03 -0.87
N GLY A 236 -16.35 -12.90 -1.77
CA GLY A 236 -17.77 -13.06 -2.07
C GLY A 236 -18.41 -11.78 -2.67
N LEU A 237 -17.58 -10.85 -3.15
CA LEU A 237 -17.99 -9.68 -3.91
C LEU A 237 -17.85 -9.94 -5.41
N THR A 238 -18.37 -9.05 -6.24
CA THR A 238 -18.15 -9.08 -7.69
C THR A 238 -17.43 -7.80 -8.09
N PHE A 239 -16.21 -7.94 -8.59
CA PHE A 239 -15.43 -6.82 -9.10
C PHE A 239 -15.59 -6.69 -10.61
N ARG A 240 -15.43 -5.48 -11.14
CA ARG A 240 -15.67 -5.16 -12.55
C ARG A 240 -14.49 -4.41 -13.13
N VAL A 241 -14.41 -4.39 -14.46
CA VAL A 241 -13.37 -3.65 -15.17
C VAL A 241 -13.47 -2.17 -14.80
N GLY A 242 -12.34 -1.63 -14.34
CA GLY A 242 -12.18 -0.27 -13.86
C GLY A 242 -12.61 -0.03 -12.42
N ASP A 243 -12.93 -1.08 -11.65
CA ASP A 243 -12.69 -0.96 -10.21
C ASP A 243 -11.18 -0.73 -10.00
N GLU A 244 -10.84 0.14 -9.05
CA GLU A 244 -9.46 0.57 -8.82
C GLU A 244 -8.84 -0.24 -7.68
N ALA A 245 -7.55 -0.56 -7.81
CA ALA A 245 -6.81 -1.34 -6.83
C ALA A 245 -5.46 -0.70 -6.52
N PHE A 246 -5.17 -0.53 -5.22
CA PHE A 246 -3.98 0.14 -4.72
C PHE A 246 -3.22 -0.76 -3.75
N ALA A 247 -1.95 -1.07 -4.08
CA ALA A 247 -1.07 -1.83 -3.20
C ALA A 247 -0.36 -0.87 -2.23
N LEU A 248 -0.59 -1.07 -0.93
CA LEU A 248 -0.12 -0.22 0.14
C LEU A 248 1.03 -0.89 0.93
N PRO A 249 1.79 -0.16 1.76
CA PRO A 249 2.84 -0.73 2.59
C PRO A 249 2.34 -1.87 3.49
N GLY A 250 3.24 -2.80 3.81
CA GLY A 250 2.95 -3.89 4.75
C GLY A 250 2.01 -4.97 4.21
N ASP A 251 2.11 -5.30 2.92
CA ASP A 251 1.26 -6.31 2.25
C ASP A 251 -0.24 -5.99 2.32
N ARG A 252 -0.60 -4.70 2.17
CA ARG A 252 -1.99 -4.24 2.14
C ARG A 252 -2.47 -3.99 0.73
N LEU A 253 -3.77 -4.21 0.51
CA LEU A 253 -4.47 -3.88 -0.72
C LEU A 253 -5.75 -3.14 -0.39
N VAL A 254 -6.00 -2.03 -1.09
CA VAL A 254 -7.31 -1.37 -1.09
C VAL A 254 -7.93 -1.52 -2.48
N ILE A 255 -9.18 -1.94 -2.53
CA ILE A 255 -9.99 -2.05 -3.74
C ILE A 255 -11.19 -1.13 -3.60
N LEU A 256 -11.45 -0.33 -4.63
CA LEU A 256 -12.60 0.57 -4.70
C LEU A 256 -13.56 0.06 -5.77
N SER A 257 -14.74 -0.42 -5.35
CA SER A 257 -15.81 -0.77 -6.28
C SER A 257 -16.64 0.47 -6.58
N ARG A 258 -16.57 0.93 -7.83
CA ARG A 258 -17.33 2.11 -8.29
C ARG A 258 -18.82 1.86 -8.29
N ILE A 259 -19.21 0.65 -8.66
CA ILE A 259 -20.61 0.28 -8.86
C ILE A 259 -21.29 -0.04 -7.54
N ASP A 260 -20.60 -0.76 -6.65
CA ASP A 260 -21.18 -1.15 -5.38
C ASP A 260 -20.99 -0.06 -4.30
N GLY A 261 -20.15 0.96 -4.57
CA GLY A 261 -19.93 2.07 -3.65
C GLY A 261 -19.26 1.62 -2.36
N ILE A 262 -18.29 0.70 -2.46
CA ILE A 262 -17.59 0.13 -1.31
C ILE A 262 -16.08 0.24 -1.47
N MET A 263 -15.41 0.40 -0.33
CA MET A 263 -13.99 0.20 -0.17
C MET A 263 -13.76 -1.13 0.53
N VAL A 264 -12.88 -1.95 -0.04
CA VAL A 264 -12.44 -3.22 0.54
C VAL A 264 -10.96 -3.10 0.83
N GLU A 265 -10.59 -3.37 2.07
CA GLU A 265 -9.20 -3.50 2.48
C GLU A 265 -8.87 -4.96 2.75
N ILE A 266 -7.72 -5.41 2.25
CA ILE A 266 -7.13 -6.70 2.59
C ILE A 266 -5.79 -6.42 3.28
N ASP A 267 -5.69 -6.79 4.55
CA ASP A 267 -4.48 -6.68 5.37
C ASP A 267 -4.16 -8.04 6.00
N ALA A 268 -2.94 -8.55 5.79
CA ALA A 268 -2.49 -9.85 6.28
C ALA A 268 -3.49 -11.01 5.98
N GLY A 269 -4.16 -10.94 4.83
CA GLY A 269 -5.16 -11.92 4.38
C GLY A 269 -6.55 -11.79 5.05
N LYS A 270 -6.74 -10.80 5.93
CA LYS A 270 -8.04 -10.45 6.49
C LYS A 270 -8.69 -9.38 5.63
N GLU A 271 -9.99 -9.52 5.43
CA GLU A 271 -10.79 -8.56 4.69
C GLU A 271 -11.59 -7.67 5.66
N SER A 272 -11.57 -6.37 5.40
CA SER A 272 -12.44 -5.38 6.03
C SER A 272 -13.11 -4.53 4.96
N ARG A 273 -14.33 -4.05 5.23
CA ARG A 273 -15.15 -3.34 4.24
C ARG A 273 -15.79 -2.10 4.83
N ALA A 274 -15.98 -1.11 3.98
CA ALA A 274 -16.73 0.08 4.31
C ALA A 274 -17.53 0.58 3.10
N SER A 275 -18.75 1.05 3.36
CA SER A 275 -19.50 1.80 2.34
C SER A 275 -18.88 3.17 2.15
N LEU A 276 -18.65 3.54 0.89
CA LEU A 276 -18.33 4.90 0.52
C LEU A 276 -19.58 5.75 0.72
N GLN A 277 -19.41 6.91 1.34
CA GLN A 277 -20.52 7.83 1.60
C GLN A 277 -20.99 8.52 0.32
N TYR A 278 -20.15 8.52 -0.70
CA TYR A 278 -20.32 9.30 -1.90
C TYR A 278 -19.93 8.48 -3.13
N PRO A 279 -20.66 8.63 -4.25
CA PRO A 279 -20.28 8.02 -5.51
C PRO A 279 -18.98 8.66 -6.02
N PHE A 280 -18.27 7.91 -6.86
CA PHE A 280 -17.08 8.41 -7.53
C PHE A 280 -16.99 7.76 -8.92
N THR A 281 -16.41 8.47 -9.88
CA THR A 281 -16.20 7.96 -11.24
C THR A 281 -14.80 7.43 -11.44
N ASP A 282 -13.84 7.94 -10.66
CA ASP A 282 -12.43 7.62 -10.78
C ASP A 282 -11.71 7.87 -9.45
N ALA A 283 -10.55 7.22 -9.25
CA ALA A 283 -9.78 7.35 -8.03
C ALA A 283 -8.27 7.36 -8.28
N ALA A 284 -7.54 8.13 -7.47
CA ALA A 284 -6.09 8.19 -7.53
C ALA A 284 -5.46 8.12 -6.13
N LEU A 285 -4.37 7.38 -5.99
CA LEU A 285 -3.60 7.30 -4.75
C LEU A 285 -2.51 8.38 -4.74
N ARG A 286 -2.43 9.18 -3.68
CA ARG A 286 -1.29 10.03 -3.35
C ARG A 286 -0.43 9.34 -2.30
N GLY A 287 0.86 9.19 -2.60
CA GLY A 287 1.82 8.55 -1.71
C GLY A 287 1.41 7.13 -1.34
N VAL A 288 1.08 6.91 -0.06
CA VAL A 288 0.80 5.58 0.49
C VAL A 288 -0.50 5.49 1.28
N SER A 289 -1.23 6.59 1.45
CA SER A 289 -2.30 6.66 2.43
C SER A 289 -3.49 7.54 2.07
N GLU A 290 -3.43 8.33 1.00
CA GLU A 290 -4.55 9.20 0.62
C GLU A 290 -5.12 8.83 -0.73
N ILE A 291 -6.42 8.60 -0.76
CA ILE A 291 -7.18 8.27 -1.95
C ILE A 291 -8.04 9.48 -2.30
N TYR A 292 -7.81 10.00 -3.49
CA TYR A 292 -8.63 11.04 -4.10
C TYR A 292 -9.75 10.36 -4.87
N LEU A 293 -10.99 10.78 -4.64
CA LEU A 293 -12.19 10.26 -5.29
C LEU A 293 -12.83 11.39 -6.09
N LEU A 294 -12.92 11.21 -7.40
CA LEU A 294 -13.51 12.20 -8.28
C LEU A 294 -15.02 12.00 -8.39
N ASP A 295 -15.80 13.04 -8.08
CA ASP A 295 -17.26 13.07 -8.22
C ASP A 295 -17.66 14.22 -9.16
N PRO A 296 -17.71 13.98 -10.49
CA PRO A 296 -18.11 14.98 -11.46
C PRO A 296 -19.59 15.38 -11.35
N GLY A 297 -20.43 14.51 -10.77
CA GLY A 297 -21.86 14.74 -10.62
C GLY A 297 -22.13 15.87 -9.62
N GLU A 298 -21.48 15.80 -8.46
CA GLU A 298 -21.56 16.83 -7.41
C GLU A 298 -20.48 17.90 -7.54
N LYS A 299 -19.63 17.83 -8.59
CA LYS A 299 -18.52 18.75 -8.82
C LYS A 299 -17.66 18.93 -7.56
N ARG A 300 -17.12 17.82 -7.06
CA ARG A 300 -16.15 17.83 -5.97
C ARG A 300 -15.11 16.71 -6.12
N ILE A 301 -14.04 16.83 -5.35
CA ILE A 301 -13.04 15.78 -5.19
C ILE A 301 -12.93 15.50 -3.68
N LEU A 302 -13.16 14.26 -3.29
CA LEU A 302 -13.07 13.85 -1.89
C LEU A 302 -11.69 13.28 -1.62
N VAL A 303 -11.14 13.56 -0.44
CA VAL A 303 -9.88 12.97 0.02
C VAL A 303 -10.20 12.03 1.18
N ALA A 304 -9.93 10.75 0.98
CA ALA A 304 -10.07 9.71 2.00
C ALA A 304 -8.69 9.23 2.45
N SER A 305 -8.54 9.01 3.75
CA SER A 305 -7.34 8.40 4.33
C SER A 305 -7.56 6.91 4.55
N VAL A 306 -6.55 6.12 4.16
CA VAL A 306 -6.37 4.70 4.48
C VAL A 306 -5.15 4.47 5.37
N SER A 307 -4.62 5.54 5.98
CA SER A 307 -3.49 5.47 6.92
C SER A 307 -3.87 4.78 8.22
N ARG A 308 -2.95 3.98 8.74
CA ARG A 308 -3.04 3.38 10.07
C ARG A 308 -2.41 4.31 11.12
N PRO A 309 -3.00 4.38 12.33
CA PRO A 309 -2.51 5.28 13.35
C PRO A 309 -1.06 4.95 13.77
N PRO A 310 -0.22 5.98 14.00
CA PRO A 310 1.12 5.77 14.54
C PRO A 310 1.04 5.23 15.97
N VAL A 311 2.07 4.50 16.38
CA VAL A 311 2.16 3.86 17.70
C VAL A 311 3.41 4.35 18.44
N ILE A 312 3.22 4.87 19.65
CA ILE A 312 4.31 5.20 20.56
C ILE A 312 4.64 3.95 21.39
N LEU A 313 5.81 3.35 21.16
CA LEU A 313 6.21 2.05 21.73
C LEU A 313 6.94 2.18 23.06
N ASP A 314 7.99 2.99 23.07
CA ASP A 314 8.85 3.26 24.23
C ASP A 314 8.96 4.77 24.41
N TYR A 315 8.98 5.23 25.66
CA TYR A 315 9.15 6.64 25.96
C TYR A 315 9.73 6.85 27.34
N ARG A 316 10.49 7.94 27.49
CA ARG A 316 11.01 8.41 28.77
C ARG A 316 11.30 9.91 28.70
N ALA A 317 11.30 10.55 29.85
CA ALA A 317 11.79 11.92 29.99
C ALA A 317 12.75 11.99 31.17
N GLU A 318 13.73 12.87 31.09
CA GLU A 318 14.71 13.12 32.14
C GLU A 318 14.98 14.64 32.24
N SER A 319 15.47 15.10 33.39
CA SER A 319 15.87 16.49 33.62
C SER A 319 17.39 16.57 33.73
N PRO A 320 18.14 16.72 32.61
CA PRO A 320 19.62 16.69 32.63
C PRO A 320 20.26 17.91 33.30
N GLY A 321 19.50 18.97 33.60
CA GLY A 321 19.97 20.18 34.29
C GLY A 321 18.82 21.03 34.83
N GLU A 322 19.15 22.16 35.45
CA GLU A 322 18.13 23.11 35.92
C GLU A 322 17.38 23.72 34.73
N GLY A 323 16.08 23.44 34.63
CA GLY A 323 15.19 24.11 33.68
C GLY A 323 15.14 23.52 32.26
N VAL A 324 15.71 22.33 32.04
CA VAL A 324 15.62 21.61 30.76
C VAL A 324 15.04 20.23 30.98
N ILE A 325 14.07 19.84 30.16
CA ILE A 325 13.57 18.48 30.06
C ILE A 325 14.01 17.89 28.71
N ARG A 326 14.60 16.69 28.76
CA ARG A 326 14.88 15.90 27.57
C ARG A 326 13.89 14.76 27.47
N VAL A 327 13.26 14.62 26.31
CA VAL A 327 12.21 13.64 26.02
C VAL A 327 12.72 12.69 24.95
N TYR A 328 12.47 11.40 25.14
CA TYR A 328 12.79 10.34 24.18
C TYR A 328 11.55 9.52 23.88
N ALA A 329 11.40 9.11 22.62
CA ALA A 329 10.34 8.20 22.21
C ALA A 329 10.75 7.32 21.03
N ARG A 330 10.25 6.09 21.00
CA ARG A 330 10.21 5.25 19.81
C ARG A 330 8.82 5.29 19.23
N VAL A 331 8.70 5.85 18.03
CA VAL A 331 7.44 5.93 17.28
C VAL A 331 7.55 4.98 16.12
N TYR A 332 6.60 4.05 16.03
CA TYR A 332 6.41 3.17 14.90
C TYR A 332 5.21 3.65 14.11
N ASP A 333 5.43 3.90 12.83
CA ASP A 333 4.39 4.27 11.90
C ASP A 333 4.25 3.13 10.88
N PRO A 334 3.11 2.39 10.87
CA PRO A 334 2.93 1.23 10.01
C PRO A 334 3.04 1.53 8.52
N ASP A 335 2.65 2.74 8.11
CA ASP A 335 2.57 3.11 6.69
C ASP A 335 3.73 4.02 6.27
N GLY A 336 4.48 4.57 7.24
CA GLY A 336 5.71 5.33 7.01
C GLY A 336 5.45 6.73 6.46
N ASP A 337 4.33 7.32 6.82
CA ASP A 337 3.78 8.60 6.38
C ASP A 337 3.54 9.59 7.55
N LEU A 338 4.43 9.60 8.55
CA LEU A 338 4.43 10.61 9.60
C LEU A 338 4.36 12.04 9.03
N ALA A 339 3.47 12.86 9.59
CA ALA A 339 3.27 14.24 9.16
C ALA A 339 4.51 15.10 9.44
N GLU A 340 4.75 16.10 8.58
CA GLU A 340 5.85 17.04 8.78
C GLU A 340 5.73 17.74 10.15
N GLY A 341 6.83 17.81 10.89
CA GLY A 341 6.86 18.40 12.23
C GLY A 341 6.61 17.42 13.37
N TYR A 342 6.20 16.18 13.06
CA TYR A 342 6.04 15.10 14.03
C TYR A 342 7.20 14.09 13.97
N PRO A 343 7.43 13.31 15.04
CA PRO A 343 6.82 13.39 16.37
C PRO A 343 7.15 14.69 17.12
N LEU A 344 6.28 15.06 18.06
CA LEU A 344 6.34 16.30 18.83
C LEU A 344 6.42 16.00 20.32
N ALA A 345 7.39 16.59 21.01
CA ALA A 345 7.43 16.61 22.47
C ALA A 345 6.70 17.86 22.98
N VAL A 346 5.86 17.72 23.99
CA VAL A 346 5.01 18.80 24.52
C VAL A 346 5.14 18.87 26.03
N LEU A 347 5.43 20.06 26.55
CA LEU A 347 5.34 20.38 27.98
C LEU A 347 4.04 21.13 28.25
N SER A 348 3.38 20.83 29.37
CA SER A 348 2.15 21.51 29.81
C SER A 348 2.23 21.86 31.30
N LEU A 349 2.09 23.15 31.62
CA LEU A 349 2.11 23.67 32.99
C LEU A 349 1.03 24.74 33.16
N GLY A 350 0.03 24.50 34.01
CA GLY A 350 -0.98 25.51 34.35
C GLY A 350 -1.75 26.10 33.16
N GLY A 351 -1.89 25.35 32.06
CA GLY A 351 -2.52 25.82 30.81
C GLY A 351 -1.57 26.47 29.80
N GLN A 352 -0.31 26.73 30.18
CA GLN A 352 0.75 27.05 29.22
C GLN A 352 1.29 25.77 28.60
N SER A 353 1.64 25.83 27.32
CA SER A 353 2.30 24.71 26.63
C SER A 353 3.47 25.19 25.80
N SER A 354 4.55 24.41 25.81
CA SER A 354 5.68 24.55 24.89
C SER A 354 5.87 23.22 24.16
N SER A 355 6.36 23.27 22.93
CA SER A 355 6.56 22.06 22.15
C SER A 355 7.75 22.17 21.23
N SER A 356 8.37 21.04 20.90
CA SER A 356 9.50 20.96 19.99
C SER A 356 9.39 19.71 19.14
N LYS A 357 9.70 19.85 17.84
CA LYS A 357 9.89 18.73 16.93
C LYS A 357 10.99 17.84 17.49
N MET A 358 10.76 16.52 17.47
CA MET A 358 11.76 15.55 17.89
C MET A 358 12.69 15.20 16.72
N THR A 359 13.98 15.02 17.03
CA THR A 359 15.01 14.62 16.07
C THR A 359 15.21 13.10 16.13
N TYR A 360 15.24 12.44 14.98
CA TYR A 360 15.45 10.99 14.90
C TYR A 360 16.93 10.64 14.85
N SER A 361 17.40 9.80 15.77
CA SER A 361 18.77 9.27 15.77
C SER A 361 18.81 7.88 16.39
N GLY A 362 19.47 6.93 15.72
CA GLY A 362 19.70 5.59 16.27
C GLY A 362 18.42 4.81 16.62
N GLY A 363 17.33 5.03 15.91
CA GLY A 363 16.05 4.34 16.18
C GLY A 363 15.15 5.03 17.21
N VAL A 364 15.55 6.18 17.74
CA VAL A 364 14.84 6.91 18.80
C VAL A 364 14.66 8.37 18.38
N TYR A 365 13.49 8.93 18.66
CA TYR A 365 13.22 10.35 18.58
C TYR A 365 13.59 11.03 19.89
N SER A 366 14.25 12.18 19.85
CA SER A 366 14.57 12.98 21.03
C SER A 366 14.34 14.47 20.84
N ALA A 367 13.92 15.16 21.90
CA ALA A 367 13.83 16.62 21.94
C ALA A 367 14.26 17.16 23.31
N GLU A 368 14.77 18.39 23.33
CA GLU A 368 15.03 19.16 24.55
C GLU A 368 14.08 20.36 24.58
N LEU A 369 13.48 20.60 25.75
CA LEU A 369 12.55 21.69 25.94
C LEU A 369 12.89 22.43 27.23
N GLU A 370 12.85 23.75 27.16
CA GLU A 370 12.97 24.61 28.34
C GLU A 370 11.69 24.53 29.18
N VAL A 371 11.85 24.40 30.49
CA VAL A 371 10.76 24.36 31.44
C VAL A 371 10.10 25.74 31.50
N PRO A 372 8.78 25.84 31.25
CA PRO A 372 8.07 27.10 31.37
C PRO A 372 8.21 27.69 32.78
N GLY A 373 8.38 29.01 32.86
CA GLY A 373 8.38 29.72 34.13
C GLY A 373 7.01 29.60 34.83
N GLY A 374 7.00 29.13 36.08
CA GLY A 374 5.77 28.95 36.83
C GLY A 374 5.92 27.95 37.97
N GLU A 375 4.82 27.68 38.66
CA GLU A 375 4.74 26.70 39.73
C GLU A 375 3.66 25.67 39.45
N GLY A 376 3.92 24.40 39.79
CA GLY A 376 2.93 23.33 39.73
C GLY A 376 3.47 22.02 39.17
N VAL A 377 2.57 21.23 38.59
CA VAL A 377 2.91 19.95 37.96
C VAL A 377 3.09 20.17 36.46
N LEU A 378 4.32 20.07 36.00
CA LEU A 378 4.69 20.00 34.60
C LEU A 378 4.38 18.61 34.07
N ARG A 379 3.52 18.52 33.06
CA ARG A 379 3.23 17.27 32.37
C ARG A 379 3.94 17.23 31.03
N VAL A 380 4.54 16.08 30.73
CA VAL A 380 5.31 15.86 29.51
C VAL A 380 4.57 14.86 28.64
N TYR A 381 4.37 15.21 27.38
CA TYR A 381 3.71 14.37 26.39
C TYR A 381 4.58 14.15 25.18
N VAL A 382 4.39 13.02 24.51
CA VAL A 382 4.81 12.80 23.13
C VAL A 382 3.57 12.62 22.29
N ARG A 383 3.55 13.31 21.15
CA ARG A 383 2.50 13.21 20.14
C ARG A 383 3.09 12.73 18.83
N ALA A 384 2.41 11.81 18.18
CA ALA A 384 2.72 11.34 16.84
C ALA A 384 1.49 11.54 15.96
N LYS A 385 1.68 12.07 14.75
CA LYS A 385 0.62 12.30 13.78
C LYS A 385 1.07 11.85 12.40
N ASP A 386 0.19 11.21 11.64
CA ASP A 386 0.43 10.81 10.25
C ASP A 386 -0.24 11.77 9.24
N LEU A 387 0.03 11.59 7.95
CA LEU A 387 -0.61 12.34 6.87
C LEU A 387 -2.12 12.07 6.79
N GLY A 388 -2.56 10.88 7.21
CA GLY A 388 -3.97 10.52 7.35
C GLY A 388 -4.73 11.23 8.48
N GLY A 389 -4.04 12.06 9.27
CA GLY A 389 -4.60 12.79 10.40
C GLY A 389 -4.85 11.95 11.65
N ASN A 390 -4.39 10.70 11.70
CA ASN A 390 -4.37 9.92 12.94
C ASN A 390 -3.37 10.55 13.91
N GLU A 391 -3.75 10.63 15.17
CA GLU A 391 -2.91 11.17 16.24
C GLU A 391 -2.89 10.23 17.43
N GLU A 392 -1.70 9.89 17.91
CA GLU A 392 -1.47 9.19 19.18
C GLU A 392 -0.73 10.13 20.13
N SER A 393 -1.18 10.20 21.38
CA SER A 393 -0.60 11.06 22.41
C SER A 393 -0.44 10.29 23.72
N VAL A 394 0.75 10.33 24.30
CA VAL A 394 1.05 9.63 25.56
C VAL A 394 1.71 10.58 26.55
N GLU A 395 1.27 10.54 27.82
CA GLU A 395 1.94 11.21 28.93
C GLU A 395 3.19 10.41 29.33
N VAL A 396 4.35 11.02 29.12
CA VAL A 396 5.67 10.42 29.32
C VAL A 396 6.11 10.51 30.78
N ALA A 397 5.91 11.68 31.40
CA ALA A 397 6.32 11.94 32.78
C ALA A 397 5.56 13.14 33.36
N SER A 398 5.64 13.26 34.68
CA SER A 398 5.20 14.44 35.42
C SER A 398 6.32 14.90 36.36
N PHE A 399 6.58 16.21 36.38
CA PHE A 399 7.60 16.85 37.21
C PHE A 399 6.96 17.94 38.09
N SER A 400 7.41 18.07 39.33
CA SER A 400 7.08 19.26 40.12
C SER A 400 8.06 20.37 39.78
N VAL A 401 7.54 21.55 39.48
CA VAL A 401 8.34 22.72 39.08
C VAL A 401 8.00 23.96 39.91
N SER A 402 9.01 24.78 40.18
CA SER A 402 8.88 26.12 40.75
C SER A 402 9.91 27.04 40.11
N GLY A 403 9.48 28.24 39.71
CA GLY A 403 10.36 29.25 39.12
C GLY A 403 11.08 28.78 37.85
N GLY A 404 10.48 27.88 37.07
CA GLY A 404 11.12 27.32 35.86
C GLY A 404 12.16 26.23 36.13
N ARG A 405 12.19 25.67 37.34
CA ARG A 405 13.12 24.59 37.73
C ARG A 405 12.37 23.36 38.20
N VAL A 406 12.91 22.18 37.86
CA VAL A 406 12.41 20.89 38.34
C VAL A 406 12.87 20.66 39.77
N ILE A 407 11.92 20.39 40.68
CA ILE A 407 12.17 20.18 42.12
C ILE A 407 12.10 18.69 42.49
N SER A 408 11.25 17.92 41.80
CA SER A 408 11.16 16.48 41.98
C SER A 408 10.64 15.78 40.73
N GLU A 409 11.08 14.53 40.56
CA GLU A 409 10.78 13.69 39.41
C GLU A 409 9.81 12.57 39.80
N ALA A 410 8.72 12.44 39.05
CA ALA A 410 7.90 11.24 39.01
C ALA A 410 7.99 10.67 37.58
N SER A 411 9.14 10.07 37.25
CA SER A 411 9.36 9.41 35.97
C SER A 411 8.53 8.13 35.89
N ARG A 412 7.71 7.98 34.84
CA ARG A 412 7.09 6.70 34.48
C ARG A 412 7.86 6.11 33.31
N GLU A 413 8.82 5.23 33.60
CA GLU A 413 9.35 4.35 32.57
C GLU A 413 8.29 3.29 32.27
N THR A 414 7.64 3.40 31.11
CA THR A 414 6.63 2.42 30.69
C THR A 414 7.03 1.86 29.34
N THR A 415 7.50 0.63 29.33
CA THR A 415 7.57 -0.19 28.12
C THR A 415 6.16 -0.72 27.87
N ARG A 416 5.50 -0.23 26.82
CA ARG A 416 4.24 -0.85 26.40
C ARG A 416 4.61 -2.09 25.59
N GLU A 417 4.71 -3.24 26.26
CA GLU A 417 4.69 -4.55 25.59
C GLU A 417 3.29 -4.77 24.97
N LYS A 418 2.96 -4.01 23.92
CA LYS A 418 2.01 -4.48 22.94
C LYS A 418 2.86 -5.24 21.94
N GLN A 419 2.65 -6.55 21.86
CA GLN A 419 3.20 -7.45 20.85
C GLN A 419 3.53 -6.66 19.59
N ALA A 420 4.83 -6.52 19.28
CA ALA A 420 5.21 -6.21 17.92
C ALA A 420 4.39 -7.12 17.00
N PRO A 421 3.90 -6.64 15.84
CA PRO A 421 3.38 -7.56 14.84
C PRO A 421 4.39 -8.69 14.71
N PRO A 422 3.94 -9.96 14.73
CA PRO A 422 4.86 -11.09 14.81
C PRO A 422 5.97 -10.85 13.78
N PRO A 423 7.25 -11.08 14.12
CA PRO A 423 8.29 -11.08 13.09
C PRO A 423 7.72 -11.89 11.94
N SER A 424 7.76 -11.32 10.72
CA SER A 424 7.22 -11.94 9.50
C SER A 424 7.37 -13.44 9.65
N PRO A 425 6.27 -14.22 9.62
CA PRO A 425 6.27 -15.59 10.11
C PRO A 425 7.53 -16.25 9.59
N LEU A 426 8.41 -16.65 10.52
CA LEU A 426 9.51 -17.54 10.22
C LEU A 426 8.91 -18.58 9.28
N ASP A 427 9.49 -18.72 8.08
CA ASP A 427 8.99 -19.51 6.96
C ASP A 427 8.72 -20.96 7.43
N THR A 428 7.56 -21.18 8.05
CA THR A 428 7.13 -22.47 8.63
C THR A 428 6.56 -23.37 7.53
N THR A 429 6.34 -22.79 6.34
CA THR A 429 6.12 -23.46 5.05
C THR A 429 7.25 -24.44 4.70
N GLY A 430 8.47 -24.26 5.24
CA GLY A 430 9.54 -25.25 5.15
C GLY A 430 9.49 -26.36 6.22
N LEU A 431 8.78 -26.15 7.35
CA LEU A 431 8.73 -27.09 8.47
C LEU A 431 7.61 -28.13 8.36
N PHE A 432 6.48 -27.78 7.74
CA PHE A 432 5.39 -28.72 7.50
C PHE A 432 5.74 -29.90 6.58
N PRO A 433 6.36 -29.71 5.39
CA PRO A 433 6.79 -30.83 4.58
C PRO A 433 7.85 -31.67 5.29
N LEU A 434 8.75 -31.05 6.06
CA LEU A 434 9.78 -31.75 6.82
C LEU A 434 9.19 -32.61 7.96
N ALA A 435 8.16 -32.12 8.65
CA ALA A 435 7.46 -32.88 9.69
C ALA A 435 6.68 -34.07 9.10
N VAL A 436 6.07 -33.91 7.92
CA VAL A 436 5.38 -34.99 7.19
C VAL A 436 6.38 -36.02 6.67
N GLU A 437 7.52 -35.61 6.13
CA GLU A 437 8.60 -36.50 5.71
C GLU A 437 9.19 -37.29 6.89
N MET A 438 9.42 -36.63 8.02
CA MET A 438 9.89 -37.29 9.24
C MET A 438 8.86 -38.27 9.81
N ALA A 439 7.56 -37.94 9.75
CA ALA A 439 6.50 -38.86 10.17
C ALA A 439 6.42 -40.09 9.25
N LEU A 440 6.54 -39.91 7.93
CA LEU A 440 6.61 -41.01 6.96
C LEU A 440 7.84 -41.88 7.17
N LEU A 441 9.00 -41.28 7.47
CA LEU A 441 10.23 -42.00 7.79
C LEU A 441 10.05 -42.88 9.03
N VAL A 442 9.38 -42.38 10.08
CA VAL A 442 9.10 -43.17 11.30
C VAL A 442 8.17 -44.36 10.99
N VAL A 443 7.16 -44.18 10.14
CA VAL A 443 6.28 -45.29 9.70
C VAL A 443 7.04 -46.32 8.84
N LEU A 444 7.94 -45.86 7.97
CA LEU A 444 8.80 -46.74 7.17
C LEU A 444 9.80 -47.52 8.03
N LEU A 445 10.43 -46.88 9.00
CA LEU A 445 11.36 -47.54 9.92
C LEU A 445 10.65 -48.55 10.81
N SER A 446 9.46 -48.21 11.33
CA SER A 446 8.68 -49.13 12.16
C SER A 446 8.15 -50.34 11.35
N SER A 447 7.68 -50.14 10.12
CA SER A 447 7.29 -51.26 9.24
C SER A 447 8.47 -52.15 8.85
N LEU A 448 9.64 -51.59 8.56
CA LEU A 448 10.87 -52.35 8.32
C LEU A 448 11.27 -53.18 9.55
N THR A 449 11.16 -52.61 10.74
CA THR A 449 11.47 -53.28 12.01
C THR A 449 10.54 -54.48 12.25
N VAL A 450 9.24 -54.34 11.96
CA VAL A 450 8.27 -55.44 12.04
C VAL A 450 8.58 -56.55 11.04
N ILE A 451 8.99 -56.21 9.81
CA ILE A 451 9.36 -57.22 8.79
C ILE A 451 10.62 -57.98 9.19
N LEU A 452 11.64 -57.29 9.71
CA LEU A 452 12.89 -57.91 10.16
C LEU A 452 12.66 -58.83 11.38
N LEU A 453 11.85 -58.39 12.35
CA LEU A 453 11.46 -59.20 13.50
C LEU A 453 10.54 -60.38 13.10
N GLY A 454 9.70 -60.20 12.09
CA GLY A 454 8.84 -61.25 11.54
C GLY A 454 9.62 -62.35 10.81
N ARG A 455 10.69 -61.98 10.09
CA ARG A 455 11.59 -62.92 9.40
C ARG A 455 12.41 -63.77 10.37
N SER A 456 12.91 -63.19 11.47
CA SER A 456 13.67 -63.95 12.49
C SER A 456 12.80 -65.01 13.20
N ARG A 457 11.51 -64.70 13.44
CA ARG A 457 10.55 -65.66 14.01
C ARG A 457 10.18 -66.79 13.05
N ARG A 458 10.08 -66.52 11.74
CA ARG A 458 9.85 -67.57 10.72
C ARG A 458 11.06 -68.49 10.53
N GLN A 459 12.29 -68.00 10.64
CA GLN A 459 13.48 -68.85 10.59
C GLN A 459 13.63 -69.75 11.83
N ARG A 460 13.26 -69.28 13.03
CA ARG A 460 13.26 -70.13 14.24
C ARG A 460 12.20 -71.23 14.21
N ARG A 461 11.06 -71.04 13.52
CA ARG A 461 10.04 -72.08 13.34
C ARG A 461 10.40 -73.16 12.31
N ARG A 462 11.41 -72.93 11.45
CA ARG A 462 11.92 -73.94 10.49
C ARG A 462 13.11 -74.75 11.04
N ARG A 463 13.60 -74.44 12.24
CA ARG A 463 14.71 -75.16 12.90
C ARG A 463 14.27 -75.88 14.20
N ARG A 464 12.96 -76.06 14.38
CA ARG A 464 12.40 -76.96 15.40
C ARG A 464 11.65 -78.08 14.72
#